data_AF-A0A2A5P0J6-F1
#
_entry.id   AF-A0A2A5P0J6-F1
#
_cell.length_a   1.000
_cell.length_b   1.000
_cell.length_c   1.000
_cell.angle_alpha   90.00
_cell.angle_beta   90.00
_cell.angle_gamma   90.00
#
_symmetry.space_group_name_H-M   'P 1'
#
loop_
_entity.id
_entity.type
_entity.pdbx_description
1 polymer ?
#
loop_
_entity_poly.entity_id
_entity_poly.type
_entity_poly.pdbx_seq_one_letter_code
_entity_poly.pdbx_strand_id
1 'polypeptide(L)'
;MAGRAIADPEVYVEGIEEMLIRGRGSWIATFKDFHRGYRLSDRRLLLYAEGDTYVKGFLLSRIYSFLVGPRRKAYFLVDHVGRVTDEYLGKMVRLCSGLGKEDDYVMLVILTDEEEVKGSVKRKLESMKGGKVGVSIQSLTSGRRYYSDNFIGRSLRKLVDRGFELSTTYGGDLAKAVCMVFMLSILSLALMHVLGLLVLDLVMVLADVLLSIVLGYALYRRVYHTRLILRPGGFTLRRGKWSFEGRWGDFNRAWLHVEGDEEYVRLEGSRGYVDIPTRRIGVSRQALLNFVRRMIGQAAT
;
A
#
# COMPACT_ATOMS: atom_id res chain seq x y z
N MET A 1 29.82 -9.59 -0.39
CA MET A 1 29.45 -10.87 -1.01
C MET A 1 28.01 -10.79 -1.50
N ALA A 2 27.77 -11.37 -2.66
CA ALA A 2 26.61 -11.20 -3.53
C ALA A 2 25.27 -11.43 -2.83
N GLY A 3 24.28 -10.61 -3.21
CA GLY A 3 22.92 -10.71 -2.72
C GLY A 3 22.26 -12.02 -3.11
N ARG A 4 21.41 -12.51 -2.20
CA ARG A 4 20.34 -13.46 -2.48
C ARG A 4 19.31 -13.32 -1.37
N ALA A 5 18.06 -13.22 -1.77
CA ALA A 5 17.00 -14.06 -1.23
C ALA A 5 15.90 -14.10 -2.29
N ILE A 6 15.64 -15.31 -2.77
CA ILE A 6 14.56 -15.64 -3.67
C ILE A 6 13.26 -15.32 -2.92
N ALA A 7 12.63 -14.20 -3.25
CA ALA A 7 11.23 -14.01 -2.91
C ALA A 7 10.46 -14.99 -3.80
N ASP A 8 9.93 -16.06 -3.21
CA ASP A 8 8.99 -16.96 -3.88
C ASP A 8 7.93 -16.11 -4.62
N PRO A 9 7.80 -16.25 -5.96
CA PRO A 9 6.84 -15.48 -6.75
C PRO A 9 5.44 -15.54 -6.15
N GLU A 10 5.03 -16.68 -5.58
CA GLU A 10 3.70 -16.85 -4.98
C GLU A 10 3.52 -15.97 -3.75
N VAL A 11 4.53 -15.89 -2.88
CA VAL A 11 4.53 -15.00 -1.70
C VAL A 11 4.46 -13.54 -2.11
N TYR A 12 5.22 -13.17 -3.15
CA TYR A 12 5.18 -11.81 -3.66
C TYR A 12 3.78 -11.44 -4.16
N VAL A 13 3.14 -12.37 -4.86
CA VAL A 13 1.79 -12.18 -5.39
C VAL A 13 0.75 -12.16 -4.26
N GLU A 14 0.89 -12.95 -3.18
CA GLU A 14 0.05 -12.84 -1.96
C GLU A 14 0.07 -11.42 -1.39
N GLY A 15 1.25 -10.80 -1.32
CA GLY A 15 1.39 -9.41 -0.87
C GLY A 15 0.66 -8.42 -1.79
N ILE A 16 0.76 -8.59 -3.10
CA ILE A 16 0.06 -7.75 -4.09
C ILE A 16 -1.45 -7.96 -4.04
N GLU A 17 -1.92 -9.20 -3.96
CA GLU A 17 -3.34 -9.52 -3.87
C GLU A 17 -3.97 -8.86 -2.65
N GLU A 18 -3.37 -9.04 -1.46
CA GLU A 18 -3.83 -8.42 -0.22
C GLU A 18 -3.82 -6.88 -0.31
N MET A 19 -2.83 -6.29 -1.02
CA MET A 19 -2.82 -4.85 -1.30
C MET A 19 -4.07 -4.43 -2.08
N LEU A 20 -4.36 -5.11 -3.20
CA LEU A 20 -5.49 -4.78 -4.06
C LEU A 20 -6.83 -4.98 -3.32
N ILE A 21 -6.99 -6.06 -2.55
CA ILE A 21 -8.18 -6.35 -1.74
C ILE A 21 -8.45 -5.22 -0.74
N ARG A 22 -7.41 -4.69 -0.10
CA ARG A 22 -7.52 -3.57 0.85
C ARG A 22 -7.77 -2.22 0.18
N GLY A 23 -7.94 -2.18 -1.14
CA GLY A 23 -8.25 -0.96 -1.89
C GLY A 23 -7.04 -0.08 -2.19
N ARG A 24 -5.80 -0.59 -2.03
CA ARG A 24 -4.61 0.06 -2.60
C ARG A 24 -4.72 -0.05 -4.11
N GLY A 25 -4.67 1.09 -4.79
CA GLY A 25 -4.92 1.21 -6.24
C GLY A 25 -6.28 1.81 -6.57
N SER A 26 -7.15 2.04 -5.57
CA SER A 26 -8.51 2.61 -5.75
C SER A 26 -8.56 3.96 -6.45
N TRP A 27 -7.46 4.72 -6.47
CA TRP A 27 -7.33 5.95 -7.24
C TRP A 27 -7.23 5.72 -8.76
N ILE A 28 -6.99 4.48 -9.20
CA ILE A 28 -7.01 4.04 -10.61
C ILE A 28 -8.15 3.05 -10.85
N ALA A 29 -8.30 2.05 -9.98
CA ALA A 29 -9.31 1.01 -10.10
C ALA A 29 -9.59 0.32 -8.76
N THR A 30 -10.83 -0.14 -8.61
CA THR A 30 -11.26 -1.00 -7.49
C THR A 30 -11.44 -2.42 -8.01
N PHE A 31 -10.54 -3.33 -7.62
CA PHE A 31 -10.61 -4.74 -7.94
C PHE A 31 -11.58 -5.47 -7.00
N LYS A 32 -12.30 -6.44 -7.54
CA LYS A 32 -13.38 -7.15 -6.85
C LYS A 32 -13.23 -8.65 -6.96
N ASP A 33 -12.83 -9.12 -8.13
CA ASP A 33 -12.70 -10.54 -8.45
C ASP A 33 -11.22 -10.88 -8.57
N PHE A 34 -10.77 -11.90 -7.85
CA PHE A 34 -9.37 -12.32 -7.77
C PHE A 34 -9.27 -13.81 -8.07
N HIS A 35 -8.39 -14.17 -9.01
CA HIS A 35 -8.21 -15.53 -9.50
C HIS A 35 -6.73 -15.89 -9.50
N ARG A 36 -6.39 -16.96 -8.78
CA ARG A 36 -5.05 -17.57 -8.78
C ARG A 36 -4.95 -18.64 -9.85
N GLY A 37 -3.81 -18.71 -10.54
CA GLY A 37 -3.57 -19.74 -11.54
C GLY A 37 -4.51 -19.67 -12.75
N TYR A 38 -5.06 -18.50 -13.06
CA TYR A 38 -5.99 -18.29 -14.17
C TYR A 38 -5.30 -18.55 -15.51
N ARG A 39 -5.95 -19.31 -16.40
CA ARG A 39 -5.43 -19.58 -17.74
C ARG A 39 -5.91 -18.51 -18.71
N LEU A 40 -4.98 -17.70 -19.20
CA LEU A 40 -5.23 -16.75 -20.27
C LEU A 40 -4.49 -17.23 -21.52
N SER A 41 -5.26 -17.74 -22.50
CA SER A 41 -4.73 -18.47 -23.65
C SER A 41 -3.86 -19.67 -23.22
N ASP A 42 -2.58 -19.68 -23.56
CA ASP A 42 -1.61 -20.74 -23.23
C ASP A 42 -0.82 -20.47 -21.94
N ARG A 43 -1.13 -19.38 -21.22
CA ARG A 43 -0.38 -18.92 -20.05
C ARG A 43 -1.19 -19.08 -18.77
N ARG A 44 -0.55 -19.62 -17.73
CA ARG A 44 -1.10 -19.65 -16.38
C ARG A 44 -0.56 -18.47 -15.60
N LEU A 45 -1.41 -17.50 -15.29
CA LEU A 45 -1.04 -16.32 -14.52
C LEU A 45 -1.00 -16.64 -13.03
N LEU A 46 -0.08 -16.02 -12.30
CA LEU A 46 -0.02 -16.13 -10.84
C LEU A 46 -1.22 -15.43 -10.20
N LEU A 47 -1.60 -14.28 -10.74
CA LEU A 47 -2.80 -13.54 -10.34
C LEU A 47 -3.48 -12.93 -11.56
N TYR A 48 -4.80 -13.06 -11.59
CA TYR A 48 -5.69 -12.32 -12.48
C TYR A 48 -6.76 -11.69 -11.60
N ALA A 49 -6.86 -10.37 -11.60
CA ALA A 49 -7.90 -9.64 -10.90
C ALA A 49 -8.69 -8.74 -11.84
N GLU A 50 -10.00 -8.68 -11.63
CA GLU A 50 -10.92 -7.84 -12.38
C GLU A 50 -11.56 -6.80 -11.46
N GLY A 51 -11.76 -5.61 -12.00
CA GLY A 51 -12.33 -4.48 -11.30
C GLY A 51 -12.92 -3.45 -12.25
N ASP A 52 -13.26 -2.31 -11.67
CA ASP A 52 -13.76 -1.16 -12.41
C ASP A 52 -12.90 0.06 -12.07
N THR A 53 -12.75 0.99 -13.02
CA THR A 53 -12.05 2.27 -12.79
C THR A 53 -12.82 3.24 -11.88
N TYR A 54 -13.96 2.79 -11.34
CA TYR A 54 -14.81 3.58 -10.46
C TYR A 54 -14.15 3.72 -9.08
N VAL A 55 -13.91 4.96 -8.67
CA VAL A 55 -13.32 5.28 -7.37
C VAL A 55 -14.41 5.20 -6.31
N LYS A 56 -14.31 4.26 -5.36
CA LYS A 56 -15.11 4.31 -4.13
C LYS A 56 -14.59 5.45 -3.24
N GLY A 57 -15.13 6.65 -3.39
CA GLY A 57 -14.84 7.81 -2.53
C GLY A 57 -16.07 8.37 -1.81
N PHE A 58 -15.93 9.57 -1.20
CA PHE A 58 -17.01 10.35 -0.56
C PHE A 58 -18.21 10.56 -1.52
N LEU A 59 -19.40 10.79 -0.96
CA LEU A 59 -20.69 10.87 -1.68
C LEU A 59 -20.64 11.65 -3.01
N LEU A 60 -19.96 12.80 -3.03
CA LEU A 60 -19.77 13.66 -4.21
C LEU A 60 -18.92 13.01 -5.32
N SER A 61 -17.85 12.29 -4.98
CA SER A 61 -17.05 11.56 -5.96
C SER A 61 -17.83 10.40 -6.60
N ARG A 62 -18.77 9.79 -5.85
CA ARG A 62 -19.68 8.76 -6.41
C ARG A 62 -20.67 9.35 -7.40
N ILE A 63 -21.29 10.49 -7.05
CA ILE A 63 -22.25 11.18 -7.93
C ILE A 63 -21.55 11.63 -9.22
N TYR A 64 -20.35 12.22 -9.13
CA TYR A 64 -19.59 12.64 -10.30
C TYR A 64 -19.16 11.45 -11.18
N SER A 65 -18.64 10.37 -10.59
CA SER A 65 -18.27 9.18 -11.36
C SER A 65 -19.46 8.43 -11.94
N PHE A 66 -20.67 8.55 -11.34
CA PHE A 66 -21.90 7.97 -11.87
C PHE A 66 -22.46 8.77 -13.06
N LEU A 67 -22.31 10.10 -13.05
CA LEU A 67 -22.87 11.00 -14.05
C LEU A 67 -21.94 11.29 -15.23
N VAL A 68 -20.61 11.22 -15.06
CA VAL A 68 -19.65 11.85 -16.00
C VAL A 68 -18.69 10.85 -16.68
N GLY A 69 -18.51 9.62 -16.19
CA GLY A 69 -17.52 8.68 -16.72
C GLY A 69 -18.11 7.40 -17.33
N PRO A 70 -17.70 6.96 -18.54
CA PRO A 70 -18.04 5.62 -19.02
C PRO A 70 -17.46 4.55 -18.09
N ARG A 71 -18.25 3.52 -17.80
CA ARG A 71 -17.85 2.40 -16.94
C ARG A 71 -16.79 1.56 -17.65
N ARG A 72 -15.52 1.81 -17.33
CA ARG A 72 -14.38 1.04 -17.82
C ARG A 72 -14.03 -0.08 -16.86
N LYS A 73 -13.68 -1.24 -17.41
CA LYS A 73 -13.10 -2.34 -16.67
C LYS A 73 -11.62 -2.09 -16.43
N ALA A 74 -11.12 -2.70 -15.37
CA ALA A 74 -9.71 -2.72 -15.06
C ALA A 74 -9.28 -4.16 -14.78
N TYR A 75 -8.17 -4.56 -15.36
CA TYR A 75 -7.59 -5.89 -15.20
C TYR A 75 -6.20 -5.76 -14.59
N PHE A 76 -5.88 -6.61 -13.63
CA PHE A 76 -4.56 -6.69 -13.01
C PHE A 76 -4.03 -8.10 -13.14
N LEU A 77 -2.89 -8.24 -13.81
CA LEU A 77 -2.29 -9.52 -14.16
C LEU A 77 -0.89 -9.60 -13.58
N VAL A 78 -0.55 -10.74 -13.00
CA VAL A 78 0.82 -11.06 -12.57
C VAL A 78 1.26 -12.36 -13.23
N ASP A 79 2.39 -12.31 -13.93
CA ASP A 79 3.08 -13.47 -14.48
C ASP A 79 4.51 -13.57 -13.92
N HIS A 80 5.07 -14.77 -13.94
CA HIS A 80 6.48 -15.02 -13.58
C HIS A 80 7.21 -15.72 -14.71
N VAL A 81 8.44 -15.28 -14.96
CA VAL A 81 9.32 -15.90 -15.94
C VAL A 81 10.75 -15.77 -15.46
N GLY A 82 11.58 -16.81 -15.59
CA GLY A 82 12.98 -16.73 -15.16
C GLY A 82 13.79 -15.64 -15.89
N ARG A 83 13.45 -15.36 -17.16
CA ARG A 83 14.13 -14.35 -18.00
C ARG A 83 13.16 -13.63 -18.93
N VAL A 84 13.28 -12.31 -18.98
CA VAL A 84 12.42 -11.45 -19.82
C VAL A 84 13.11 -11.14 -21.14
N THR A 85 12.49 -11.55 -22.25
CA THR A 85 12.95 -11.25 -23.62
C THR A 85 12.02 -10.26 -24.32
N ASP A 86 12.49 -9.62 -25.40
CA ASP A 86 11.67 -8.72 -26.21
C ASP A 86 10.46 -9.40 -26.85
N GLU A 87 10.65 -10.67 -27.24
CA GLU A 87 9.61 -11.55 -27.78
C GLU A 87 8.57 -11.86 -26.70
N TYR A 88 9.01 -12.26 -25.50
CA TYR A 88 8.12 -12.53 -24.38
C TYR A 88 7.30 -11.29 -23.98
N LEU A 89 7.95 -10.14 -23.80
CA LEU A 89 7.26 -8.89 -23.51
C LEU A 89 6.26 -8.55 -24.63
N GLY A 90 6.65 -8.70 -25.90
CA GLY A 90 5.76 -8.47 -27.03
C GLY A 90 4.57 -9.42 -27.09
N LYS A 91 4.75 -10.69 -26.71
CA LYS A 91 3.66 -11.67 -26.60
C LYS A 91 2.70 -11.28 -25.48
N MET A 92 3.21 -10.95 -24.29
CA MET A 92 2.38 -10.59 -23.13
C MET A 92 1.60 -9.29 -23.37
N VAL A 93 2.22 -8.26 -23.96
CA VAL A 93 1.52 -7.02 -24.30
C VAL A 93 0.42 -7.27 -25.31
N ARG A 94 0.66 -8.07 -26.37
CA ARG A 94 -0.38 -8.41 -27.36
C ARG A 94 -1.55 -9.17 -26.72
N LEU A 95 -1.25 -10.16 -25.88
CA LEU A 95 -2.24 -10.94 -25.16
C LEU A 95 -3.08 -10.07 -24.21
N CYS A 96 -2.43 -9.16 -23.48
CA CYS A 96 -3.10 -8.19 -22.60
C CYS A 96 -3.92 -7.14 -23.37
N SER A 97 -3.44 -6.69 -24.54
CA SER A 97 -4.18 -5.76 -25.39
C SER A 97 -5.49 -6.35 -25.93
N GLY A 98 -5.60 -7.67 -26.01
CA GLY A 98 -6.84 -8.37 -26.37
C GLY A 98 -7.88 -8.45 -25.25
N LEU A 99 -7.54 -8.10 -24.01
CA LEU A 99 -8.47 -8.15 -22.87
C LEU A 99 -9.40 -6.94 -22.87
N GLY A 100 -10.70 -7.17 -22.72
CA GLY A 100 -11.70 -6.11 -22.59
C GLY A 100 -11.80 -5.19 -23.80
N LYS A 101 -12.45 -4.04 -23.61
CA LYS A 101 -12.66 -3.00 -24.63
C LYS A 101 -11.42 -2.13 -24.81
N GLU A 102 -11.42 -1.28 -25.83
CA GLU A 102 -10.26 -0.44 -26.18
C GLU A 102 -9.90 0.57 -25.08
N ASP A 103 -10.90 1.05 -24.34
CA ASP A 103 -10.74 2.05 -23.29
C ASP A 103 -10.57 1.46 -21.87
N ASP A 104 -10.62 0.14 -21.73
CA ASP A 104 -10.39 -0.57 -20.46
C ASP A 104 -8.91 -0.53 -20.05
N TYR A 105 -8.62 -0.61 -18.75
CA TYR A 105 -7.24 -0.56 -18.26
C TYR A 105 -6.69 -1.95 -17.98
N VAL A 106 -5.46 -2.21 -18.44
CA VAL A 106 -4.79 -3.50 -18.21
C VAL A 106 -3.43 -3.24 -17.55
N MET A 107 -3.28 -3.71 -16.33
CA MET A 107 -2.06 -3.61 -15.53
C MET A 107 -1.35 -4.95 -15.53
N LEU A 108 -0.19 -5.03 -16.17
CA LEU A 108 0.62 -6.25 -16.25
C LEU A 108 1.87 -6.10 -15.38
N VAL A 109 2.05 -7.02 -14.43
CA VAL A 109 3.27 -7.18 -13.63
C VAL A 109 3.96 -8.48 -14.04
N ILE A 110 5.24 -8.37 -14.40
CA ILE A 110 6.10 -9.49 -14.76
C ILE A 110 7.17 -9.62 -13.67
N LEU A 111 7.18 -10.74 -12.97
CA LEU A 111 8.22 -11.09 -12.02
C LEU A 111 9.32 -11.85 -12.74
N THR A 112 10.58 -11.53 -12.46
CA THR A 112 11.74 -12.19 -13.06
C THR A 112 12.82 -12.51 -12.06
N ASP A 113 13.57 -13.58 -12.32
CA ASP A 113 14.70 -14.00 -11.51
C ASP A 113 16.01 -13.32 -11.97
N GLU A 114 15.99 -12.63 -13.11
CA GLU A 114 17.14 -11.85 -13.60
C GLU A 114 17.47 -10.68 -12.66
N GLU A 115 18.73 -10.54 -12.28
CA GLU A 115 19.21 -9.39 -11.49
C GLU A 115 18.97 -8.06 -12.22
N GLU A 116 19.15 -8.05 -13.54
CA GLU A 116 18.92 -6.89 -14.39
C GLU A 116 18.31 -7.29 -15.73
N VAL A 117 17.29 -6.55 -16.14
CA VAL A 117 16.60 -6.75 -17.42
C VAL A 117 17.45 -6.21 -18.57
N LYS A 118 17.45 -6.89 -19.72
CA LYS A 118 18.18 -6.45 -20.93
C LYS A 118 17.82 -5.02 -21.35
N GLY A 119 18.81 -4.26 -21.84
CA GLY A 119 18.62 -2.89 -22.29
C GLY A 119 17.62 -2.72 -23.45
N SER A 120 17.46 -3.71 -24.31
CA SER A 120 16.42 -3.70 -25.37
C SER A 120 15.01 -3.67 -24.78
N VAL A 121 14.75 -4.53 -23.78
CA VAL A 121 13.47 -4.61 -23.07
C VAL A 121 13.17 -3.31 -22.32
N LYS A 122 14.18 -2.69 -21.69
CA LYS A 122 14.03 -1.37 -21.05
C LYS A 122 13.63 -0.29 -22.05
N ARG A 123 14.36 -0.16 -23.15
CA ARG A 123 14.03 0.80 -24.22
C ARG A 123 12.64 0.55 -24.78
N LYS A 124 12.22 -0.71 -24.90
CA LYS A 124 10.87 -1.07 -25.32
C LYS A 124 9.82 -0.56 -24.33
N LEU A 125 9.99 -0.78 -23.02
CA LEU A 125 9.10 -0.21 -21.99
C LEU A 125 9.04 1.33 -22.06
N GLU A 126 10.18 1.99 -22.20
CA GLU A 126 10.26 3.46 -22.29
C GLU A 126 9.60 4.00 -23.57
N SER A 127 9.66 3.24 -24.67
CA SER A 127 9.01 3.60 -25.93
C SER A 127 7.48 3.44 -25.91
N MET A 128 6.93 2.69 -24.94
CA MET A 128 5.48 2.50 -24.79
C MET A 128 4.80 3.78 -24.29
N LYS A 129 4.44 4.64 -25.23
CA LYS A 129 3.65 5.85 -25.00
C LYS A 129 2.18 5.59 -25.32
N GLY A 130 1.30 5.87 -24.35
CA GLY A 130 -0.14 5.64 -24.51
C GLY A 130 -0.54 4.16 -24.46
N GLY A 131 -1.73 3.87 -24.98
CA GLY A 131 -2.32 2.54 -24.97
C GLY A 131 -2.92 2.13 -23.61
N LYS A 132 -3.65 1.02 -23.65
CA LYS A 132 -4.47 0.54 -22.53
C LYS A 132 -3.71 -0.41 -21.57
N VAL A 133 -2.57 -0.94 -22.01
CA VAL A 133 -1.71 -1.86 -21.25
C VAL A 133 -0.54 -1.11 -20.63
N GLY A 134 -0.46 -1.07 -19.30
CA GLY A 134 0.74 -0.67 -18.57
C GLY A 134 1.51 -1.88 -18.08
N VAL A 135 2.84 -1.82 -18.15
CA VAL A 135 3.71 -2.94 -17.79
C VAL A 135 4.66 -2.54 -16.66
N SER A 136 4.84 -3.44 -15.71
CA SER A 136 5.90 -3.41 -14.70
C SER A 136 6.70 -4.69 -14.77
N ILE A 137 8.03 -4.60 -14.86
CA ILE A 137 8.93 -5.76 -14.73
C ILE A 137 9.71 -5.61 -13.42
N GLN A 138 9.76 -6.66 -12.62
CA GLN A 138 10.36 -6.62 -11.29
C GLN A 138 11.27 -7.81 -11.08
N SER A 139 12.53 -7.52 -10.77
CA SER A 139 13.49 -8.53 -10.37
C SER A 139 13.24 -8.96 -8.94
N LEU A 140 12.95 -10.24 -8.73
CA LEU A 140 12.87 -10.86 -7.41
C LEU A 140 14.26 -10.97 -6.77
N THR A 141 15.31 -11.06 -7.59
CA THR A 141 16.70 -11.18 -7.15
C THR A 141 17.31 -9.85 -6.70
N SER A 142 17.14 -8.78 -7.47
CA SER A 142 17.76 -7.47 -7.18
C SER A 142 16.80 -6.45 -6.57
N GLY A 143 15.49 -6.72 -6.60
CA GLY A 143 14.45 -5.75 -6.24
C GLY A 143 14.31 -4.58 -7.22
N ARG A 144 15.06 -4.56 -8.33
CA ARG A 144 14.95 -3.53 -9.36
C ARG A 144 13.62 -3.63 -10.08
N ARG A 145 13.03 -2.48 -10.39
CA ARG A 145 11.74 -2.38 -11.06
C ARG A 145 11.82 -1.47 -12.28
N TYR A 146 11.15 -1.89 -13.34
CA TYR A 146 11.07 -1.18 -14.61
C TYR A 146 9.59 -1.02 -14.96
N TYR A 147 9.24 0.10 -15.59
CA TYR A 147 7.85 0.46 -15.85
C TYR A 147 7.72 1.02 -17.26
N SER A 148 6.60 0.77 -17.92
CA SER A 148 6.27 1.45 -19.17
C SER A 148 5.99 2.94 -18.95
N ASP A 149 6.35 3.79 -19.92
CA ASP A 149 6.15 5.24 -19.82
C ASP A 149 4.77 5.72 -20.32
N ASN A 150 3.73 4.96 -19.97
CA ASN A 150 2.34 5.35 -20.18
C ASN A 150 1.63 5.58 -18.85
N PHE A 151 0.41 6.11 -18.92
CA PHE A 151 -0.38 6.45 -17.73
C PHE A 151 -0.55 5.26 -16.78
N ILE A 152 -0.80 4.06 -17.31
CA ILE A 152 -0.98 2.84 -16.53
C ILE A 152 0.34 2.35 -15.93
N GLY A 153 1.47 2.40 -16.67
CA GLY A 153 2.78 2.04 -16.15
C GLY A 153 3.27 2.96 -15.03
N ARG A 154 3.05 4.28 -15.16
CA ARG A 154 3.32 5.25 -14.08
C ARG A 154 2.41 5.04 -12.87
N SER A 155 1.20 4.55 -13.11
CA SER A 155 0.24 4.20 -12.08
C SER A 155 0.66 2.92 -11.32
N LEU A 156 1.15 1.90 -12.04
CA LEU A 156 1.79 0.71 -11.49
C LEU A 156 3.01 1.06 -10.63
N ARG A 157 3.83 2.02 -11.08
CA ARG A 157 4.95 2.55 -10.27
C ARG A 157 4.47 3.02 -8.90
N LYS A 158 3.41 3.83 -8.85
CA LYS A 158 2.84 4.31 -7.57
C LYS A 158 2.26 3.18 -6.71
N LEU A 159 1.65 2.19 -7.35
CA LEU A 159 1.01 1.06 -6.67
C LEU A 159 2.05 0.13 -6.03
N VAL A 160 3.08 -0.25 -6.80
CA VAL A 160 4.04 -1.29 -6.41
C VAL A 160 5.28 -0.73 -5.70
N ASP A 161 5.79 0.47 -6.05
CA ASP A 161 6.98 1.02 -5.37
C ASP A 161 6.70 1.42 -3.92
N ARG A 162 5.45 1.79 -3.60
CA ARG A 162 5.11 2.31 -2.28
C ARG A 162 5.03 1.24 -1.19
N GLY A 163 5.26 -0.04 -1.51
CA GLY A 163 5.11 -1.15 -0.56
C GLY A 163 3.70 -1.28 -0.01
N PHE A 164 3.48 -2.26 0.85
CA PHE A 164 2.21 -2.49 1.52
C PHE A 164 2.12 -1.59 2.76
N GLU A 165 1.39 -0.48 2.65
CA GLU A 165 1.14 0.43 3.77
C GLU A 165 -0.10 0.00 4.54
N LEU A 166 0.13 -0.58 5.71
CA LEU A 166 -0.87 -0.90 6.71
C LEU A 166 -1.02 0.27 7.66
N SER A 167 -2.22 0.82 7.73
CA SER A 167 -2.56 1.84 8.71
C SER A 167 -4.06 1.81 8.95
N THR A 168 -4.47 2.00 10.20
CA THR A 168 -5.87 2.26 10.53
C THR A 168 -5.99 3.53 11.36
N THR A 169 -7.20 4.07 11.43
CA THR A 169 -7.50 5.15 12.37
C THR A 169 -7.76 4.53 13.73
N TYR A 170 -6.85 4.71 14.68
CA TYR A 170 -7.05 4.23 16.04
C TYR A 170 -7.92 5.24 16.81
N GLY A 171 -9.16 4.85 17.12
CA GLY A 171 -10.15 5.73 17.75
C GLY A 171 -9.68 6.31 19.08
N GLY A 172 -8.95 5.53 19.88
CA GLY A 172 -8.43 5.97 21.18
C GLY A 172 -7.45 7.15 21.07
N ASP A 173 -6.48 7.08 20.15
CA ASP A 173 -5.52 8.18 19.96
C ASP A 173 -6.16 9.39 19.30
N LEU A 174 -7.11 9.17 18.38
CA LEU A 174 -7.84 10.27 17.76
C LEU A 174 -8.66 11.03 18.81
N ALA A 175 -9.41 10.31 19.65
CA ALA A 175 -10.14 10.90 20.77
C ALA A 175 -9.19 11.66 21.71
N LYS A 176 -8.06 11.05 22.08
CA LYS A 176 -7.02 11.70 22.89
C LYS A 176 -6.53 13.00 22.26
N ALA A 177 -6.26 13.02 20.96
CA ALA A 177 -5.80 14.21 20.26
C ALA A 177 -6.88 15.31 20.21
N VAL A 178 -8.14 14.94 19.94
CA VAL A 178 -9.28 15.88 19.96
C VAL A 178 -9.50 16.45 21.36
N CYS A 179 -9.49 15.60 22.40
CA CYS A 179 -9.62 16.04 23.79
C CYS A 179 -8.48 16.97 24.23
N MET A 180 -7.23 16.69 23.84
CA MET A 180 -6.10 17.58 24.15
C MET A 180 -6.28 18.96 23.53
N VAL A 181 -6.68 19.02 22.25
CA VAL A 181 -6.93 20.30 21.58
C VAL A 181 -8.08 21.03 22.24
N PHE A 182 -9.19 20.35 22.49
CA PHE A 182 -10.38 20.92 23.14
C PHE A 182 -10.10 21.45 24.53
N MET A 183 -9.36 20.71 25.36
CA MET A 183 -9.00 21.16 26.71
C MET A 183 -8.10 22.39 26.68
N LEU A 184 -7.17 22.47 25.73
CA LEU A 184 -6.29 23.63 25.59
C LEU A 184 -7.04 24.86 25.07
N SER A 185 -7.92 24.67 24.09
CA SER A 185 -8.71 25.75 23.49
C SER A 185 -9.75 26.30 24.45
N ILE A 186 -10.48 25.44 25.19
CA ILE A 186 -11.46 25.89 26.17
C ILE A 186 -10.79 26.62 27.34
N LEU A 187 -9.60 26.19 27.77
CA LEU A 187 -8.83 26.90 28.80
C LEU A 187 -8.40 28.29 28.30
N SER A 188 -7.99 28.40 27.04
CA SER A 188 -7.67 29.68 26.41
C SER A 188 -8.89 30.59 26.31
N LEU A 189 -10.05 30.08 25.91
CA LEU A 189 -11.30 30.84 25.84
C LEU A 189 -11.76 31.31 27.22
N ALA A 190 -11.68 30.44 28.24
CA ALA A 190 -11.99 30.79 29.62
C ALA A 190 -11.06 31.91 30.14
N LEU A 191 -9.76 31.83 29.85
CA LEU A 191 -8.81 32.88 30.20
C LEU A 191 -9.16 34.22 29.53
N MET A 192 -9.45 34.22 28.22
CA MET A 192 -9.84 35.44 27.50
C MET A 192 -11.15 36.03 28.04
N HIS A 193 -12.08 35.19 28.50
CA HIS A 193 -13.31 35.64 29.14
C HIS A 193 -13.04 36.34 30.49
N VAL A 194 -12.20 35.74 31.34
CA VAL A 194 -11.80 36.34 32.63
C VAL A 194 -11.06 37.67 32.44
N LEU A 195 -10.29 37.80 31.36
CA LEU A 195 -9.61 39.04 30.98
C LEU A 195 -10.53 40.09 30.34
N GLY A 196 -11.82 39.78 30.14
CA GLY A 196 -12.80 40.68 29.54
C GLY A 196 -12.61 40.91 28.03
N LEU A 197 -11.83 40.06 27.34
CA LEU A 197 -11.58 40.18 25.91
C LEU A 197 -12.75 39.63 25.06
N LEU A 198 -13.55 38.73 25.63
CA LEU A 198 -14.71 38.12 24.97
C LEU A 198 -15.75 37.66 26.00
N VAL A 199 -16.98 37.41 25.53
CA VAL A 199 -18.03 36.75 26.32
C VAL A 199 -18.13 35.31 25.86
N LEU A 200 -17.97 34.37 26.80
CA LEU A 200 -18.09 32.95 26.51
C LEU A 200 -19.58 32.58 26.44
N ASP A 201 -20.07 32.23 25.25
CA ASP A 201 -21.43 31.74 25.04
C ASP A 201 -21.46 30.31 24.49
N LEU A 202 -22.67 29.74 24.37
CA LEU A 202 -22.85 28.38 23.86
C LEU A 202 -22.35 28.23 22.42
N VAL A 203 -22.49 29.27 21.60
CA VAL A 203 -22.10 29.24 20.18
C VAL A 203 -20.58 29.11 20.07
N MET A 204 -19.82 29.85 20.89
CA MET A 204 -18.36 29.75 20.95
C MET A 204 -17.90 28.37 21.40
N VAL A 205 -18.55 27.78 22.41
CA VAL A 205 -18.21 26.42 22.86
C VAL A 205 -18.48 25.39 21.76
N LEU A 206 -19.60 25.49 21.05
CA LEU A 206 -19.90 24.59 19.92
C LEU A 206 -18.90 24.76 18.77
N ALA A 207 -18.52 26.01 18.45
CA ALA A 207 -17.50 26.29 17.45
C ALA A 207 -16.14 25.69 17.85
N ASP A 208 -15.80 25.75 19.14
CA ASP A 208 -14.57 25.18 19.68
C ASP A 208 -14.53 23.65 19.59
N VAL A 209 -15.65 22.97 19.85
CA VAL A 209 -15.77 21.51 19.63
C VAL A 209 -15.49 21.15 18.17
N LEU A 210 -16.09 21.86 17.22
CA LEU A 210 -15.87 21.62 15.79
C LEU A 210 -14.41 21.87 15.39
N LEU A 211 -13.83 22.98 15.86
CA LEU A 211 -12.43 23.31 15.62
C LEU A 211 -11.50 22.24 16.19
N SER A 212 -11.80 21.74 17.39
CA SER A 212 -11.03 20.72 18.09
C SER A 212 -11.07 19.36 17.38
N ILE A 213 -12.18 19.02 16.73
CA ILE A 213 -12.26 17.82 15.88
C ILE A 213 -11.30 17.96 14.69
N VAL A 214 -11.31 19.11 14.01
CA VAL A 214 -10.46 19.35 12.82
C VAL A 214 -8.98 19.39 13.19
N LEU A 215 -8.62 20.21 14.18
CA LEU A 215 -7.26 20.37 14.66
C LEU A 215 -6.75 19.11 15.37
N GLY A 216 -7.61 18.42 16.12
CA GLY A 216 -7.32 17.14 16.75
C GLY A 216 -7.02 16.06 15.71
N TYR A 217 -7.76 16.00 14.61
CA TYR A 217 -7.44 15.10 13.50
C TYR A 217 -6.10 15.44 12.82
N ALA A 218 -5.79 16.72 12.66
CA ALA A 218 -4.50 17.16 12.13
C ALA A 218 -3.34 16.78 13.07
N LEU A 219 -3.50 16.98 14.37
CA LEU A 219 -2.55 16.58 15.41
C LEU A 219 -2.37 15.06 15.44
N TYR A 220 -3.47 14.31 15.38
CA TYR A 220 -3.47 12.85 15.28
C TYR A 220 -2.62 12.35 14.12
N ARG A 221 -2.85 12.88 12.91
CA ARG A 221 -2.06 12.49 11.73
C ARG A 221 -0.58 12.83 11.87
N ARG A 222 -0.24 13.89 12.61
CA ARG A 222 1.14 14.35 12.77
C ARG A 222 1.92 13.58 13.84
N VAL A 223 1.25 13.15 14.91
CA VAL A 223 1.91 12.64 16.12
C VAL A 223 1.64 11.15 16.35
N TYR A 224 0.39 10.72 16.23
CA TYR A 224 -0.04 9.39 16.71
C TYR A 224 -0.23 8.37 15.59
N HIS A 225 -0.57 8.82 14.39
CA HIS A 225 -0.91 7.93 13.29
C HIS A 225 0.27 7.02 12.92
N THR A 226 0.01 5.71 12.98
CA THR A 226 0.99 4.66 12.74
C THR A 226 0.77 4.05 11.35
N ARG A 227 1.85 3.88 10.61
CA ARG A 227 1.90 3.28 9.27
C ARG A 227 3.02 2.26 9.23
N LEU A 228 2.71 1.06 8.77
CA LEU A 228 3.70 0.04 8.49
C LEU A 228 3.77 -0.17 6.98
N ILE A 229 4.90 0.11 6.37
CA ILE A 229 5.15 -0.08 4.95
C ILE A 229 5.99 -1.33 4.78
N LEU A 230 5.42 -2.43 4.29
CA LEU A 230 6.17 -3.66 4.00
C LEU A 230 6.77 -3.60 2.60
N ARG A 231 8.01 -4.07 2.49
CA ARG A 231 8.77 -4.22 1.24
C ARG A 231 9.35 -5.65 1.18
N PRO A 232 9.71 -6.16 0.00
CA PRO A 232 10.28 -7.51 -0.11
C PRO A 232 11.55 -7.71 0.71
N GLY A 233 12.43 -6.71 0.78
CA GLY A 233 13.67 -6.78 1.55
C GLY A 233 13.60 -6.23 2.98
N GLY A 234 12.46 -5.72 3.43
CA GLY A 234 12.33 -5.10 4.75
C GLY A 234 11.00 -4.40 5.00
N PHE A 235 10.95 -3.52 5.98
CA PHE A 235 9.78 -2.73 6.31
C PHE A 235 10.16 -1.35 6.83
N THR A 236 9.20 -0.43 6.78
CA THR A 236 9.29 0.88 7.42
C THR A 236 8.11 1.07 8.36
N LEU A 237 8.37 1.18 9.66
CA LEU A 237 7.37 1.53 10.66
C LEU A 237 7.46 3.02 10.95
N ARG A 238 6.38 3.76 10.71
CA ARG A 238 6.29 5.20 10.93
C ARG A 238 5.21 5.50 11.95
N ARG A 239 5.53 6.28 12.98
CA ARG A 239 4.60 6.79 13.99
C ARG A 239 4.76 8.31 14.06
N GLY A 240 3.84 9.04 13.43
CA GLY A 240 3.96 10.49 13.27
C GLY A 240 5.25 10.90 12.54
N LYS A 241 6.14 11.62 13.26
CA LYS A 241 7.48 12.02 12.77
C LYS A 241 8.54 10.93 12.93
N TRP A 242 8.35 9.98 13.84
CA TRP A 242 9.30 8.89 14.04
C TRP A 242 9.17 7.87 12.92
N SER A 243 10.29 7.40 12.39
CA SER A 243 10.35 6.34 11.40
C SER A 243 11.48 5.39 11.70
N PHE A 244 11.20 4.10 11.61
CA PHE A 244 12.16 3.02 11.71
C PHE A 244 12.14 2.22 10.41
N GLU A 245 13.31 1.93 9.86
CA GLU A 245 13.46 1.07 8.69
C GLU A 245 14.26 -0.16 9.12
N GLY A 246 13.72 -1.35 8.88
CA GLY A 246 14.34 -2.63 9.23
C GLY A 246 14.37 -3.57 8.03
N ARG A 247 15.42 -4.38 7.89
CA ARG A 247 15.47 -5.45 6.88
C ARG A 247 15.09 -6.77 7.51
N TRP A 248 14.41 -7.64 6.77
CA TRP A 248 13.94 -8.92 7.34
C TRP A 248 15.10 -9.81 7.82
N GLY A 249 16.23 -9.78 7.10
CA GLY A 249 17.44 -10.54 7.46
C GLY A 249 18.19 -10.05 8.70
N ASP A 250 17.83 -8.88 9.25
CA ASP A 250 18.45 -8.39 10.49
C ASP A 250 17.82 -9.02 11.76
N PHE A 251 16.73 -9.78 11.60
CA PHE A 251 15.95 -10.36 12.68
C PHE A 251 16.00 -11.89 12.63
N ASN A 252 16.07 -12.50 13.81
CA ASN A 252 16.19 -13.96 13.96
C ASN A 252 14.86 -14.60 14.37
N ARG A 253 14.01 -13.86 15.09
CA ARG A 253 12.78 -14.40 15.68
C ARG A 253 11.65 -13.38 15.68
N ALA A 254 10.43 -13.91 15.68
CA ALA A 254 9.22 -13.13 15.87
C ALA A 254 8.18 -13.87 16.73
N TRP A 255 7.58 -13.15 17.68
CA TRP A 255 6.51 -13.66 18.55
C TRP A 255 5.47 -12.57 18.84
N LEU A 256 4.35 -12.99 19.43
CA LEU A 256 3.31 -12.08 19.90
C LEU A 256 3.67 -11.54 21.28
N HIS A 257 3.67 -10.23 21.42
CA HIS A 257 3.85 -9.55 22.70
C HIS A 257 2.63 -8.69 22.99
N VAL A 258 2.22 -8.63 24.24
CA VAL A 258 1.09 -7.82 24.70
C VAL A 258 1.59 -6.93 25.82
N GLU A 259 1.40 -5.63 25.69
CA GLU A 259 1.75 -4.64 26.71
C GLU A 259 0.56 -3.69 26.90
N GLY A 260 -0.06 -3.74 28.08
CA GLY A 260 -1.27 -2.99 28.37
C GLY A 260 -2.44 -3.39 27.45
N ASP A 261 -3.01 -2.41 26.74
CA ASP A 261 -4.09 -2.63 25.75
C ASP A 261 -3.57 -2.99 24.35
N GLU A 262 -2.26 -2.96 24.15
CA GLU A 262 -1.65 -3.09 22.82
C GLU A 262 -1.10 -4.48 22.57
N GLU A 263 -1.27 -4.91 21.33
CA GLU A 263 -0.74 -6.16 20.83
C GLU A 263 0.30 -5.86 19.75
N TYR A 264 1.43 -6.55 19.83
CA TYR A 264 2.57 -6.37 18.96
C TYR A 264 3.00 -7.71 18.37
N VAL A 265 3.52 -7.65 17.14
CA VAL A 265 4.50 -8.64 16.68
C VAL A 265 5.87 -8.08 17.01
N ARG A 266 6.53 -8.69 18.00
CA ARG A 266 7.89 -8.33 18.43
C ARG A 266 8.90 -9.08 17.56
N LEU A 267 9.80 -8.33 16.95
CA LEU A 267 10.93 -8.82 16.16
C LEU A 267 12.20 -8.72 16.99
N GLU A 268 12.98 -9.78 17.08
CA GLU A 268 14.27 -9.79 17.77
C GLU A 268 15.40 -9.92 16.77
N GLY A 269 16.33 -8.96 16.81
CA GLY A 269 17.53 -8.93 15.99
C GLY A 269 18.77 -8.65 16.82
N SER A 270 19.92 -8.53 16.16
CA SER A 270 21.21 -8.32 16.83
C SER A 270 21.34 -6.96 17.55
N ARG A 271 20.51 -5.98 17.18
CA ARG A 271 20.48 -4.63 17.75
C ARG A 271 19.35 -4.42 18.77
N GLY A 272 18.70 -5.50 19.22
CA GLY A 272 17.58 -5.46 20.15
C GLY A 272 16.25 -5.85 19.50
N TYR A 273 15.15 -5.33 20.05
CA TYR A 273 13.80 -5.68 19.61
C TYR A 273 13.07 -4.51 18.96
N VAL A 274 12.16 -4.83 18.04
CA VAL A 274 11.26 -3.87 17.37
C VAL A 274 9.83 -4.38 17.46
N ASP A 275 8.94 -3.51 17.92
CA ASP A 275 7.53 -3.84 18.09
C ASP A 275 6.66 -3.27 16.97
N ILE A 276 5.94 -4.15 16.28
CA ILE A 276 4.99 -3.78 15.25
C ILE A 276 3.57 -3.87 15.81
N PRO A 277 2.86 -2.75 16.07
CA PRO A 277 1.55 -2.77 16.70
C PRO A 277 0.47 -3.23 15.72
N THR A 278 -0.24 -4.31 16.04
CA THR A 278 -1.23 -4.95 15.14
C THR A 278 -2.54 -4.16 15.06
N ARG A 279 -3.04 -3.69 16.21
CA ARG A 279 -4.30 -2.92 16.32
C ARG A 279 -4.21 -1.57 15.61
N ARG A 280 -3.09 -0.87 15.79
CA ARG A 280 -2.86 0.48 15.22
C ARG A 280 -2.68 0.47 13.69
N ILE A 281 -2.35 -0.69 13.11
CA ILE A 281 -2.22 -0.86 11.66
C ILE A 281 -3.38 -1.65 11.03
N GLY A 282 -4.31 -2.14 11.85
CA GLY A 282 -5.54 -2.82 11.39
C GLY A 282 -5.27 -4.21 10.80
N VAL A 283 -4.43 -5.01 11.43
CA VAL A 283 -4.10 -6.36 10.96
C VAL A 283 -4.28 -7.38 12.08
N SER A 284 -4.79 -8.56 11.72
CA SER A 284 -4.83 -9.70 12.63
C SER A 284 -3.42 -10.05 13.11
N ARG A 285 -3.26 -10.17 14.43
CA ARG A 285 -1.99 -10.55 15.07
C ARG A 285 -1.41 -11.84 14.49
N GLN A 286 -2.26 -12.83 14.19
CA GLN A 286 -1.83 -14.11 13.65
C GLN A 286 -1.38 -13.99 12.19
N ALA A 287 -2.11 -13.22 11.38
CA ALA A 287 -1.77 -12.99 9.99
C ALA A 287 -0.42 -12.28 9.86
N LEU A 288 -0.21 -11.22 10.66
CA LEU A 288 1.05 -10.47 10.67
C LEU A 288 2.22 -11.34 11.16
N LEU A 289 2.03 -12.12 12.22
CA LEU A 289 3.06 -13.01 12.73
C LEU A 289 3.49 -14.05 11.70
N ASN A 290 2.52 -14.72 11.06
CA ASN A 290 2.79 -15.73 10.04
C ASN A 290 3.53 -15.13 8.85
N PHE A 291 3.12 -13.94 8.40
CA PHE A 291 3.80 -13.20 7.34
C PHE A 291 5.26 -12.91 7.72
N VAL A 292 5.48 -12.29 8.89
CA VAL A 292 6.81 -11.93 9.38
C VAL A 292 7.73 -13.16 9.50
N ARG A 293 7.23 -14.26 10.06
CA ARG A 293 8.03 -15.49 10.21
C ARG A 293 8.48 -16.05 8.86
N ARG A 294 7.60 -16.02 7.86
CA ARG A 294 7.96 -16.41 6.48
C ARG A 294 9.05 -15.50 5.92
N MET A 295 8.93 -14.18 6.10
CA MET A 295 9.91 -13.21 5.61
C MET A 295 11.28 -13.37 6.29
N ILE A 296 11.32 -13.60 7.61
CA ILE A 296 12.57 -13.87 8.34
C ILE A 296 13.19 -15.19 7.87
N GLY A 297 12.40 -16.26 7.76
CA GLY A 297 12.88 -17.57 7.32
C GLY A 297 13.53 -17.54 5.93
N GLN A 298 12.94 -16.79 5.00
CA GLN A 298 13.49 -16.60 3.66
C GLN A 298 14.76 -15.74 3.62
N ALA A 299 14.96 -14.86 4.60
CA ALA A 299 16.14 -14.01 4.69
C ALA A 299 17.33 -14.70 5.40
N ALA A 300 17.07 -15.80 6.13
CA ALA A 300 18.08 -16.60 6.82
C ALA A 300 18.68 -17.73 5.95
N THR A 301 18.05 -18.06 4.81
CA THR A 301 18.50 -19.02 3.79
C THR A 301 19.12 -18.34 2.59
#